data_AF-A0A8K1D303-F1
#
_entry.id   AF-A0A8K1D303-F1
#
_cell.length_a   1.000
_cell.length_b   1.000
_cell.length_c   1.000
_cell.angle_alpha   90.00
_cell.angle_beta   90.00
_cell.angle_gamma   90.00
#
_symmetry.space_group_name_H-M   'P 1'
#
loop_
_entity.id
_entity.type
_entity.pdbx_description
1 polymer ?
#
loop_
_entity_poly.entity_id
_entity_poly.type
_entity_poly.pdbx_seq_one_letter_code
_entity_poly.pdbx_strand_id
1 'polypeptide(L)'
;MSSINCFFQNKGKAVNIAIDLAKVAAKIFDRLPKVVLGDTQIFDLPEYIPPTHGFDICSKEAALYYTFSVAIDYQTRANFFWKRLREAYVRTMIREDPKVPKGLFYPEVILNYENRPEELADIIKRLIRPRSHMNAAKIWLDIASSLQSYYNSDPRNITPVKRKVNEVFFEIKKFRELGGIKIGSLYIRIMWSLGLFKISDPENIQVAVDRHVCRFTYLEVCGSQPREGICDRNNTKVNIAKFWTEVSRGS
;
A
#
# COMPACT_ATOMS: atom_id res chain seq x y z
N MET A 1 -23.84 -0.14 15.86
CA MET A 1 -24.49 0.43 14.65
C MET A 1 -23.67 1.50 13.92
N SER A 2 -22.39 1.76 14.23
CA SER A 2 -21.59 2.85 13.60
C SER A 2 -20.58 2.43 12.52
N SER A 3 -20.14 1.18 12.47
CA SER A 3 -19.09 0.69 11.55
C SER A 3 -19.57 0.50 10.09
N ILE A 4 -20.85 0.16 9.91
CA ILE A 4 -21.46 -0.07 8.59
C ILE A 4 -21.54 1.23 7.77
N ASN A 5 -21.90 2.35 8.39
CA ASN A 5 -22.07 3.63 7.69
C ASN A 5 -20.75 4.23 7.17
N CYS A 6 -19.63 4.00 7.88
CA CYS A 6 -18.31 4.45 7.44
C CYS A 6 -17.84 3.68 6.19
N PHE A 7 -18.07 2.36 6.17
CA PHE A 7 -17.75 1.51 5.02
C PHE A 7 -18.57 1.91 3.79
N PHE A 8 -19.89 2.15 3.92
CA PHE A 8 -20.72 2.56 2.78
C PHE A 8 -20.42 3.98 2.28
N GLN A 9 -20.13 4.94 3.17
CA GLN A 9 -19.72 6.29 2.76
C GLN A 9 -18.35 6.32 2.06
N ASN A 10 -17.37 5.54 2.55
CA ASN A 10 -16.04 5.46 1.95
C ASN A 10 -16.02 4.57 0.71
N LYS A 11 -16.84 3.51 0.65
CA LYS A 11 -17.05 2.71 -0.56
C LYS A 11 -17.73 3.54 -1.64
N GLY A 12 -18.69 4.40 -1.31
CA GLY A 12 -19.28 5.35 -2.27
C GLY A 12 -18.24 6.32 -2.85
N LYS A 13 -17.34 6.85 -2.02
CA LYS A 13 -16.23 7.70 -2.48
C LYS A 13 -15.20 6.93 -3.29
N ALA A 14 -14.78 5.74 -2.84
CA ALA A 14 -13.83 4.89 -3.54
C ALA A 14 -14.41 4.37 -4.87
N VAL A 15 -15.70 4.05 -4.93
CA VAL A 15 -16.43 3.68 -6.15
C VAL A 15 -16.54 4.88 -7.07
N ASN A 16 -16.87 6.08 -6.59
CA ASN A 16 -16.92 7.27 -7.44
C ASN A 16 -15.53 7.64 -7.98
N ILE A 17 -14.48 7.53 -7.17
CA ILE A 17 -13.10 7.76 -7.60
C ILE A 17 -12.62 6.65 -8.54
N ALA A 18 -13.01 5.39 -8.32
CA ALA A 18 -12.74 4.30 -9.25
C ALA A 18 -13.52 4.48 -10.55
N ILE A 19 -14.75 5.01 -10.50
CA ILE A 19 -15.55 5.38 -11.67
C ILE A 19 -14.90 6.56 -12.39
N ASP A 20 -14.39 7.56 -11.69
CA ASP A 20 -13.75 8.72 -12.31
C ASP A 20 -12.38 8.36 -12.86
N LEU A 21 -11.60 7.54 -12.16
CA LEU A 21 -10.40 6.89 -12.69
C LEU A 21 -10.72 5.97 -13.87
N ALA A 22 -11.84 5.25 -13.84
CA ALA A 22 -12.29 4.41 -14.93
C ALA A 22 -12.82 5.24 -16.11
N LYS A 23 -13.37 6.43 -15.90
CA LYS A 23 -13.76 7.38 -16.96
C LYS A 23 -12.54 8.05 -17.58
N VAL A 24 -11.54 8.39 -16.77
CA VAL A 24 -10.24 8.91 -17.22
C VAL A 24 -9.50 7.81 -17.98
N ALA A 25 -9.42 6.62 -17.39
CA ALA A 25 -8.88 5.45 -18.04
C ALA A 25 -9.67 5.13 -19.31
N ALA A 26 -11.00 5.17 -19.31
CA ALA A 26 -11.85 4.95 -20.49
C ALA A 26 -11.62 6.01 -21.57
N LYS A 27 -11.50 7.29 -21.22
CA LYS A 27 -11.13 8.36 -22.18
C LYS A 27 -9.72 8.19 -22.73
N ILE A 28 -8.80 7.63 -21.93
CA ILE A 28 -7.44 7.30 -22.35
C ILE A 28 -7.47 6.01 -23.21
N PHE A 29 -8.28 5.02 -22.85
CA PHE A 29 -8.51 3.76 -23.56
C PHE A 29 -9.24 3.97 -24.90
N ASP A 30 -10.14 4.94 -25.00
CA ASP A 30 -10.79 5.38 -26.25
C ASP A 30 -9.77 5.99 -27.24
N ARG A 31 -8.62 6.45 -26.74
CA ARG A 31 -7.49 6.92 -27.56
C ARG A 31 -6.47 5.82 -27.85
N LEU A 32 -6.62 4.62 -27.28
CA LEU A 32 -5.76 3.47 -27.54
C LEU A 32 -6.30 2.65 -28.72
N PRO A 33 -5.44 2.02 -29.55
CA PRO A 33 -5.89 1.12 -30.60
C PRO A 33 -6.79 0.01 -30.02
N LYS A 34 -7.80 -0.43 -30.79
CA LYS A 34 -8.89 -1.37 -30.44
C LYS A 34 -8.49 -2.72 -29.79
N VAL A 35 -7.23 -2.95 -29.48
CA VAL A 35 -6.67 -4.20 -28.95
C VAL A 35 -7.00 -4.42 -27.46
N VAL A 36 -7.41 -3.40 -26.70
CA VAL A 36 -7.69 -3.53 -25.24
C VAL A 36 -9.17 -3.79 -24.91
N LEU A 37 -10.05 -3.97 -25.91
CA LEU A 37 -11.49 -4.22 -25.71
C LEU A 37 -11.84 -5.68 -25.36
N GLY A 38 -10.88 -6.49 -24.90
CA GLY A 38 -11.13 -7.84 -24.42
C GLY A 38 -11.52 -7.84 -22.94
N ASP A 39 -12.78 -8.18 -22.65
CA ASP A 39 -13.39 -8.51 -21.36
C ASP A 39 -12.82 -7.78 -20.13
N THR A 40 -13.46 -6.66 -19.77
CA THR A 40 -13.18 -5.84 -18.60
C THR A 40 -13.53 -6.55 -17.29
N GLN A 41 -12.72 -7.55 -16.92
CA GLN A 41 -12.61 -7.95 -15.53
C GLN A 41 -11.82 -6.85 -14.80
N ILE A 42 -12.52 -6.05 -13.99
CA ILE A 42 -11.86 -5.20 -12.99
C ILE A 42 -11.17 -6.16 -12.03
N PHE A 43 -9.86 -6.35 -12.20
CA PHE A 43 -9.09 -7.17 -11.26
C PHE A 43 -9.03 -6.45 -9.92
N ASP A 44 -9.55 -7.09 -8.87
CA ASP A 44 -9.30 -6.65 -7.50
C ASP A 44 -7.80 -6.76 -7.24
N LEU A 45 -7.15 -5.60 -7.12
CA LEU A 45 -5.76 -5.51 -6.70
C LEU A 45 -5.59 -6.24 -5.36
N PRO A 46 -4.58 -7.12 -5.21
CA PRO A 46 -4.50 -8.05 -4.09
C PRO A 46 -4.42 -7.37 -2.71
N GLU A 47 -3.94 -6.13 -2.66
CA GLU A 47 -3.89 -5.26 -1.49
C GLU A 47 -5.27 -4.70 -1.06
N TYR A 48 -6.24 -4.63 -1.96
CA TYR A 48 -7.61 -4.17 -1.66
C TYR A 48 -8.54 -5.30 -1.23
N ILE A 49 -8.05 -6.54 -1.21
CA ILE A 49 -8.77 -7.70 -0.70
C ILE A 49 -8.43 -7.85 0.80
N PRO A 50 -9.33 -7.48 1.73
CA PRO A 50 -9.07 -7.58 3.15
C PRO A 50 -9.12 -9.04 3.64
N PRO A 51 -8.62 -9.34 4.85
CA PRO A 51 -8.95 -10.58 5.55
C PRO A 51 -10.48 -10.76 5.66
N THR A 52 -10.97 -11.98 5.44
CA THR A 52 -12.41 -12.25 5.26
C THR A 52 -13.22 -12.31 6.56
N HIS A 53 -12.57 -12.39 7.72
CA HIS A 53 -13.23 -12.57 9.02
C HIS A 53 -12.65 -11.58 10.03
N GLY A 54 -13.47 -11.02 10.92
CA GLY A 54 -13.00 -10.23 12.07
C GLY A 54 -12.14 -9.00 11.74
N PHE A 55 -12.24 -8.48 10.52
CA PHE A 55 -11.45 -7.34 10.06
C PHE A 55 -12.33 -6.08 10.01
N ASP A 56 -12.10 -5.16 10.94
CA ASP A 56 -12.71 -3.83 10.91
C ASP A 56 -11.77 -2.86 10.18
N ILE A 57 -12.16 -2.46 8.97
CA ILE A 57 -11.32 -1.70 8.06
C ILE A 57 -10.96 -0.30 8.55
N CYS A 58 -11.67 0.23 9.56
CA CYS A 58 -11.38 1.53 10.16
C CYS A 58 -10.58 1.42 11.48
N SER A 59 -10.22 0.21 11.90
CA SER A 59 -9.59 -0.04 13.20
C SER A 59 -8.08 0.22 13.22
N LYS A 60 -7.50 0.21 14.42
CA LYS A 60 -6.05 0.27 14.63
C LYS A 60 -5.38 -0.96 14.00
N GLU A 61 -5.99 -2.13 14.13
CA GLU A 61 -5.51 -3.40 13.60
C GLU A 61 -5.43 -3.39 12.08
N ALA A 62 -6.44 -2.83 11.40
CA ALA A 62 -6.40 -2.65 9.96
C ALA A 62 -5.27 -1.70 9.54
N ALA A 63 -5.13 -0.56 10.23
CA ALA A 63 -4.02 0.37 9.98
C ALA A 63 -2.66 -0.32 10.07
N LEU A 64 -2.42 -1.04 11.17
CA LEU A 64 -1.17 -1.76 11.42
C LEU A 64 -0.92 -2.85 10.38
N TYR A 65 -1.95 -3.64 10.06
CA TYR A 65 -1.87 -4.67 9.01
C TYR A 65 -1.36 -4.07 7.70
N TYR A 66 -1.95 -2.98 7.23
CA TYR A 66 -1.55 -2.34 5.99
C TYR A 66 -0.16 -1.69 6.07
N THR A 67 0.18 -1.03 7.18
CA THR A 67 1.51 -0.42 7.37
C THR A 67 2.63 -1.46 7.22
N PHE A 68 2.54 -2.58 7.92
CA PHE A 68 3.57 -3.62 7.88
C PHE A 68 3.55 -4.44 6.58
N SER A 69 2.36 -4.62 5.98
CA SER A 69 2.21 -5.33 4.71
C SER A 69 2.85 -4.56 3.54
N VAL A 70 2.47 -3.30 3.37
CA VAL A 70 2.94 -2.47 2.25
C VAL A 70 4.45 -2.25 2.32
N ALA A 71 5.01 -2.13 3.53
CA ALA A 71 6.43 -1.92 3.75
C ALA A 71 7.33 -3.03 3.17
N ILE A 72 6.80 -4.24 2.93
CA ILE A 72 7.58 -5.37 2.39
C ILE A 72 6.98 -5.96 1.10
N ASP A 73 5.96 -5.33 0.51
CA ASP A 73 5.23 -5.82 -0.66
C ASP A 73 6.13 -6.01 -1.91
N TYR A 74 7.16 -5.18 -2.05
CA TYR A 74 8.11 -5.27 -3.18
C TYR A 74 8.99 -6.53 -3.17
N GLN A 75 8.95 -7.33 -2.10
CA GLN A 75 9.86 -8.47 -1.94
C GLN A 75 9.37 -9.75 -2.63
N THR A 76 8.09 -9.91 -2.97
CA THR A 76 7.53 -11.16 -3.53
C THR A 76 6.49 -10.87 -4.63
N ARG A 77 6.05 -11.90 -5.36
CA ARG A 77 4.88 -11.81 -6.24
C ARG A 77 3.63 -11.40 -5.44
N ALA A 78 3.09 -10.22 -5.71
CA ALA A 78 2.03 -9.58 -4.92
C ALA A 78 0.86 -10.51 -4.57
N ASN A 79 0.28 -11.23 -5.54
CA ASN A 79 -0.87 -12.13 -5.29
C ASN A 79 -0.61 -13.18 -4.20
N PHE A 80 0.57 -13.81 -4.23
CA PHE A 80 0.94 -14.83 -3.24
C PHE A 80 1.27 -14.21 -1.89
N PHE A 81 1.93 -13.06 -1.90
CA PHE A 81 2.28 -12.30 -0.71
C PHE A 81 1.04 -11.86 0.08
N TRP A 82 0.09 -11.17 -0.56
CA TRP A 82 -1.13 -10.68 0.08
C TRP A 82 -2.05 -11.80 0.55
N LYS A 83 -2.13 -12.93 -0.19
CA LYS A 83 -2.85 -14.12 0.27
C LYS A 83 -2.29 -14.61 1.61
N ARG A 84 -0.97 -14.74 1.72
CA ARG A 84 -0.31 -15.18 2.95
C ARG A 84 -0.42 -14.18 4.09
N LEU A 85 -0.37 -12.89 3.79
CA LEU A 85 -0.61 -11.86 4.79
C LEU A 85 -2.01 -11.97 5.40
N ARG A 86 -3.05 -12.21 4.59
CA ARG A 86 -4.40 -12.45 5.11
C ARG A 86 -4.46 -13.68 6.00
N GLU A 87 -3.83 -14.78 5.58
CA GLU A 87 -3.72 -16.00 6.38
C GLU A 87 -2.96 -15.75 7.70
N ALA A 88 -1.88 -14.96 7.65
CA ALA A 88 -1.11 -14.56 8.82
C ALA A 88 -1.96 -13.72 9.78
N TYR A 89 -2.68 -12.72 9.27
CA TYR A 89 -3.60 -11.89 10.07
C TYR A 89 -4.62 -12.75 10.81
N VAL A 90 -5.27 -13.70 10.13
CA VAL A 90 -6.24 -14.59 10.78
C VAL A 90 -5.57 -15.41 11.89
N ARG A 91 -4.36 -15.93 11.67
CA ARG A 91 -3.64 -16.76 12.64
C ARG A 91 -3.07 -15.99 13.82
N THR A 92 -2.76 -14.72 13.66
CA THR A 92 -2.08 -13.94 14.71
C THR A 92 -3.01 -12.94 15.39
N MET A 93 -4.00 -12.39 14.69
CA MET A 93 -4.87 -11.35 15.24
C MET A 93 -6.24 -11.87 15.69
N ILE A 94 -6.71 -12.99 15.12
CA ILE A 94 -8.06 -13.51 15.35
C ILE A 94 -8.04 -14.82 16.12
N ARG A 95 -7.30 -15.81 15.61
CA ARG A 95 -7.23 -17.15 16.20
C ARG A 95 -6.07 -17.23 17.18
N GLU A 96 -6.23 -18.11 18.16
CA GLU A 96 -5.13 -18.53 19.01
C GLU A 96 -4.36 -19.65 18.29
N ASP A 97 -3.12 -19.37 17.92
CA ASP A 97 -2.20 -20.34 17.33
C ASP A 97 -0.93 -20.34 18.18
N PRO A 98 -0.68 -21.39 18.99
CA PRO A 98 0.45 -21.41 19.92
C PRO A 98 1.81 -21.39 19.20
N LYS A 99 1.86 -21.55 17.88
CA LYS A 99 3.11 -21.57 17.09
C LYS A 99 3.53 -20.19 16.60
N VAL A 100 2.70 -19.16 16.79
CA VAL A 100 2.95 -17.78 16.35
C VAL A 100 2.46 -16.78 17.39
N PRO A 101 3.08 -15.59 17.51
CA PRO A 101 2.65 -14.63 18.52
C PRO A 101 1.26 -14.07 18.20
N LYS A 102 0.41 -13.99 19.24
CA LYS A 102 -0.86 -13.26 19.18
C LYS A 102 -0.55 -11.77 19.04
N GLY A 103 -1.27 -11.07 18.18
CA GLY A 103 -1.08 -9.65 17.97
C GLY A 103 0.17 -9.30 17.16
N LEU A 104 0.65 -10.19 16.27
CA LEU A 104 1.93 -10.01 15.55
C LEU A 104 2.11 -8.62 14.89
N PHE A 105 1.03 -7.97 14.46
CA PHE A 105 1.09 -6.65 13.82
C PHE A 105 1.15 -5.47 14.82
N TYR A 106 1.01 -5.71 16.12
CA TYR A 106 1.17 -4.66 17.12
C TYR A 106 2.64 -4.31 17.33
N PRO A 107 3.01 -3.01 17.32
CA PRO A 107 4.39 -2.58 17.51
C PRO A 107 5.04 -3.16 18.77
N GLU A 108 4.32 -3.18 19.89
CA GLU A 108 4.78 -3.75 21.16
C GLU A 108 5.12 -5.25 21.07
N VAL A 109 4.39 -6.02 20.24
CA VAL A 109 4.67 -7.45 20.03
C VAL A 109 5.90 -7.61 19.15
N ILE A 110 6.05 -6.78 18.11
CA ILE A 110 7.21 -6.80 17.22
C ILE A 110 8.49 -6.42 17.97
N LEU A 111 8.43 -5.40 18.83
CA LEU A 111 9.57 -4.89 19.59
C LEU A 111 10.08 -5.89 20.65
N ASN A 112 9.29 -6.88 21.08
CA ASN A 112 9.77 -8.00 21.90
C ASN A 112 10.85 -8.87 21.20
N TYR A 113 11.12 -8.61 19.92
CA TYR A 113 12.15 -9.27 19.12
C TYR A 113 13.32 -8.36 18.75
N GLU A 114 13.41 -7.14 19.28
CA GLU A 114 14.49 -6.18 18.92
C GLU A 114 15.88 -6.75 19.19
N ASN A 115 16.06 -7.47 20.29
CA ASN A 115 17.32 -8.13 20.66
C ASN A 115 17.51 -9.52 20.02
N ARG A 116 16.53 -9.99 19.23
CA ARG A 116 16.48 -11.33 18.61
C ARG A 116 15.80 -11.29 17.23
N PRO A 117 16.27 -10.44 16.30
CA PRO A 117 15.61 -10.20 15.02
C PRO A 117 15.50 -11.45 14.13
N GLU A 118 16.38 -12.43 14.31
CA GLU A 118 16.33 -13.73 13.65
C GLU A 118 15.07 -14.53 13.97
N GLU A 119 14.57 -14.49 15.21
CA GLU A 119 13.32 -15.16 15.58
C GLU A 119 12.12 -14.52 14.88
N LEU A 120 12.08 -13.18 14.81
CA LEU A 120 11.06 -12.46 14.06
C LEU A 120 11.15 -12.78 12.56
N ALA A 121 12.36 -12.82 12.02
CA ALA A 121 12.60 -13.20 10.63
C ALA A 121 12.08 -14.61 10.33
N ASP A 122 12.26 -15.57 11.23
CA ASP A 122 11.74 -16.92 11.08
C ASP A 122 10.21 -16.99 11.18
N ILE A 123 9.59 -16.19 12.04
CA ILE A 123 8.13 -16.04 12.08
C ILE A 123 7.61 -15.49 10.74
N ILE A 124 8.20 -14.39 10.26
CA ILE A 124 7.84 -13.76 8.97
C ILE A 124 8.07 -14.73 7.80
N LYS A 125 9.18 -15.48 7.82
CA LYS A 125 9.47 -16.52 6.82
C LYS A 125 8.40 -17.59 6.81
N ARG A 126 8.00 -18.14 7.96
CA ARG A 126 6.99 -19.20 8.04
C ARG A 126 5.61 -18.72 7.56
N LEU A 127 5.22 -17.52 7.96
CA LEU A 127 3.90 -16.95 7.66
C LEU A 127 3.82 -16.37 6.24
N ILE A 128 4.69 -15.42 5.93
CA ILE A 128 4.53 -14.51 4.78
C ILE A 128 5.42 -14.91 3.60
N ARG A 129 6.59 -15.52 3.86
CA ARG A 129 7.59 -15.92 2.85
C ARG A 129 8.01 -14.77 1.90
N PRO A 130 8.48 -13.62 2.43
CA PRO A 130 9.12 -12.62 1.59
C PRO A 130 10.45 -13.16 1.03
N ARG A 131 10.96 -12.57 -0.05
CA ARG A 131 12.27 -12.95 -0.63
C ARG A 131 13.43 -12.78 0.36
N SER A 132 13.41 -11.75 1.22
CA SER A 132 14.42 -11.53 2.26
C SER A 132 13.76 -11.36 3.63
N HIS A 133 13.56 -12.47 4.34
CA HIS A 133 12.91 -12.48 5.65
C HIS A 133 13.68 -11.70 6.72
N MET A 134 15.03 -11.75 6.69
CA MET A 134 15.85 -10.95 7.61
C MET A 134 15.69 -9.45 7.36
N ASN A 135 15.63 -9.04 6.09
CA ASN A 135 15.36 -7.64 5.76
C ASN A 135 13.94 -7.23 6.17
N ALA A 136 12.94 -8.08 5.91
CA ALA A 136 11.57 -7.83 6.34
C ALA A 136 11.44 -7.65 7.86
N ALA A 137 12.14 -8.46 8.67
CA ALA A 137 12.18 -8.31 10.12
C ALA A 137 12.78 -6.96 10.57
N LYS A 138 13.92 -6.56 9.98
CA LYS A 138 14.53 -5.25 10.24
C LYS A 138 13.58 -4.10 9.91
N ILE A 139 12.92 -4.16 8.75
CA ILE A 139 11.93 -3.17 8.33
C ILE A 139 10.77 -3.08 9.33
N TRP A 140 10.26 -4.23 9.80
CA TRP A 140 9.19 -4.27 10.78
C TRP A 140 9.63 -3.70 12.13
N LEU A 141 10.83 -4.00 12.60
CA LEU A 141 11.38 -3.42 13.82
C LEU A 141 11.53 -1.88 13.71
N ASP A 142 12.10 -1.39 12.61
CA ASP A 142 12.27 0.04 12.35
C ASP A 142 10.92 0.79 12.35
N ILE A 143 9.91 0.20 11.69
CA ILE A 143 8.56 0.76 11.64
C ILE A 143 7.89 0.71 13.02
N ALA A 144 7.99 -0.41 13.74
CA ALA A 144 7.40 -0.57 15.06
C ALA A 144 7.97 0.46 16.06
N SER A 145 9.30 0.63 16.06
CA SER A 145 9.99 1.63 16.89
C SER A 145 9.53 3.06 16.55
N SER A 146 9.43 3.37 15.26
CA SER A 146 8.94 4.67 14.79
C SER A 146 7.47 4.93 15.17
N LEU A 147 6.61 3.91 15.04
CA LEU A 147 5.19 3.99 15.44
C LEU A 147 5.04 4.22 16.94
N GLN A 148 5.82 3.50 17.76
CA GLN A 148 5.79 3.68 19.21
C GLN A 148 6.28 5.08 19.60
N SER A 149 7.38 5.54 19.01
CA SER A 149 8.02 6.81 19.37
C SER A 149 7.22 8.05 18.96
N TYR A 150 6.59 8.02 17.78
CA TYR A 150 5.99 9.22 17.18
C TYR A 150 4.47 9.19 17.08
N TYR A 151 3.85 8.02 17.13
CA TYR A 151 2.43 7.86 16.75
C TYR A 151 1.62 7.01 17.73
N ASN A 152 2.11 6.79 18.96
CA ASN A 152 1.44 5.99 19.99
C ASN A 152 1.02 4.59 19.49
N SER A 153 1.90 3.96 18.71
CA SER A 153 1.68 2.64 18.11
C SER A 153 0.44 2.56 17.19
N ASP A 154 -0.09 3.68 16.70
CA ASP A 154 -1.26 3.74 15.81
C ASP A 154 -0.98 4.58 14.56
N PRO A 155 -0.85 3.96 13.37
CA PRO A 155 -0.56 4.69 12.14
C PRO A 155 -1.59 5.77 11.79
N ARG A 156 -2.83 5.67 12.27
CA ARG A 156 -3.88 6.68 11.99
C ARG A 156 -3.52 8.04 12.59
N ASN A 157 -2.63 8.07 13.59
CA ASN A 157 -2.09 9.30 14.19
C ASN A 157 -1.09 10.04 13.29
N ILE A 158 -0.76 9.51 12.10
CA ILE A 158 -0.06 10.27 11.05
C ILE A 158 -0.98 11.38 10.51
N THR A 159 -2.30 11.15 10.50
CA THR A 159 -3.32 12.13 10.09
C THR A 159 -4.41 12.24 11.18
N PRO A 160 -4.09 12.77 12.37
CA PRO A 160 -5.08 12.89 13.45
C PRO A 160 -6.20 13.85 13.02
N VAL A 161 -5.82 14.85 12.22
CA VAL A 161 -6.69 15.77 11.47
C VAL A 161 -6.42 15.61 9.97
N LYS A 162 -7.26 16.23 9.14
CA LYS A 162 -7.08 16.25 7.68
C LYS A 162 -5.75 16.91 7.33
N ARG A 163 -4.92 16.26 6.51
CA ARG A 163 -3.60 16.76 6.07
C ARG A 163 -3.47 16.70 4.54
N LYS A 164 -2.60 17.52 3.99
CA LYS A 164 -2.22 17.46 2.57
C LYS A 164 -1.27 16.28 2.31
N VAL A 165 -1.28 15.75 1.08
CA VAL A 165 -0.43 14.61 0.69
C VAL A 165 1.06 14.87 0.96
N ASN A 166 1.56 16.07 0.71
CA ASN A 166 2.95 16.43 0.98
C ASN A 166 3.31 16.41 2.48
N GLU A 167 2.38 16.81 3.34
CA GLU A 167 2.53 16.74 4.81
C GLU A 167 2.54 15.27 5.25
N VAL A 168 1.67 14.43 4.69
CA VAL A 168 1.68 12.98 4.96
C VAL A 168 3.00 12.36 4.49
N PHE A 169 3.50 12.74 3.32
CA PHE A 169 4.82 12.29 2.84
C PHE A 169 5.95 12.70 3.79
N PHE A 170 5.89 13.91 4.35
CA PHE A 170 6.86 14.37 5.35
C PHE A 170 6.83 13.52 6.62
N GLU A 171 5.64 13.12 7.09
CA GLU A 171 5.51 12.24 8.25
C GLU A 171 6.02 10.82 7.98
N ILE A 172 5.65 10.22 6.86
CA ILE A 172 6.03 8.82 6.57
C ILE A 172 7.52 8.66 6.24
N LYS A 173 8.25 9.75 5.96
CA LYS A 173 9.72 9.72 5.85
C LYS A 173 10.41 9.27 7.14
N LYS A 174 9.73 9.33 8.29
CA LYS A 174 10.23 8.73 9.55
C LYS A 174 10.33 7.20 9.43
N PHE A 175 9.57 6.57 8.54
CA PHE A 175 9.70 5.16 8.18
C PHE A 175 10.58 5.02 6.94
N ARG A 176 11.81 4.49 7.09
CA ARG A 176 12.79 4.37 5.99
C ARG A 176 12.19 3.79 4.71
N GLU A 177 11.44 2.68 4.82
CA GLU A 177 10.88 1.97 3.66
C GLU A 177 9.65 2.64 3.05
N LEU A 178 8.83 3.33 3.87
CA LEU A 178 7.62 4.00 3.37
C LEU A 178 7.90 5.42 2.88
N GLY A 179 9.08 5.99 3.18
CA GLY A 179 9.45 7.35 2.78
C GLY A 179 9.73 7.53 1.28
N GLY A 180 9.92 6.44 0.54
CA GLY A 180 10.16 6.48 -0.91
C GLY A 180 8.90 6.77 -1.71
N ILE A 181 9.02 7.47 -2.85
CA ILE A 181 7.88 7.87 -3.68
C ILE A 181 7.01 6.68 -4.09
N LYS A 182 7.60 5.56 -4.53
CA LYS A 182 6.83 4.40 -5.01
C LYS A 182 6.00 3.76 -3.88
N ILE A 183 6.67 3.23 -2.87
CA ILE A 183 6.02 2.50 -1.77
C ILE A 183 5.19 3.45 -0.90
N GLY A 184 5.69 4.67 -0.64
CA GLY A 184 4.95 5.69 0.07
C GLY A 184 3.66 6.11 -0.63
N SER A 185 3.68 6.26 -1.97
CA SER A 185 2.45 6.55 -2.71
C SER A 185 1.43 5.42 -2.63
N LEU A 186 1.88 4.17 -2.76
CA LEU A 186 1.02 2.99 -2.60
C LEU A 186 0.42 2.95 -1.19
N TYR A 187 1.25 3.13 -0.17
CA TYR A 187 0.84 3.16 1.23
C TYR A 187 -0.20 4.25 1.50
N ILE A 188 0.08 5.50 1.13
CA ILE A 188 -0.83 6.63 1.29
C ILE A 188 -2.16 6.35 0.56
N ARG A 189 -2.11 5.81 -0.66
CA ARG A 189 -3.31 5.50 -1.45
C ARG A 189 -4.18 4.45 -0.77
N ILE A 190 -3.60 3.36 -0.30
CA ILE A 190 -4.32 2.31 0.42
C ILE A 190 -4.92 2.91 1.71
N MET A 191 -4.10 3.54 2.55
CA MET A 191 -4.56 4.09 3.82
C MET A 191 -5.68 5.12 3.65
N TRP A 192 -5.60 5.98 2.63
CA TRP A 192 -6.65 6.96 2.34
C TRP A 192 -7.93 6.32 1.77
N SER A 193 -7.81 5.43 0.78
CA SER A 193 -8.98 4.78 0.15
C SER A 193 -9.80 3.95 1.13
N LEU A 194 -9.16 3.41 2.17
CA LEU A 194 -9.79 2.66 3.25
C LEU A 194 -10.31 3.56 4.40
N GLY A 195 -10.11 4.87 4.31
CA GLY A 195 -10.53 5.84 5.33
C GLY A 195 -9.66 5.85 6.59
N LEU A 196 -8.48 5.20 6.56
CA LEU A 196 -7.53 5.16 7.67
C LEU A 196 -6.71 6.45 7.77
N PHE A 197 -6.42 7.08 6.63
CA PHE A 197 -5.81 8.41 6.55
C PHE A 197 -6.81 9.49 6.14
N LYS A 198 -6.72 10.64 6.81
CA LYS A 198 -7.53 11.84 6.53
C LYS A 198 -6.73 12.77 5.61
N ILE A 199 -6.98 12.70 4.30
CA ILE A 199 -6.25 13.49 3.29
C ILE A 199 -7.16 14.54 2.66
N SER A 200 -6.66 15.77 2.50
CA SER A 200 -7.42 16.90 1.94
C SER A 200 -7.42 17.00 0.43
N ASP A 201 -6.35 16.51 -0.20
CA ASP A 201 -6.03 16.65 -1.62
C ASP A 201 -5.58 15.29 -2.22
N PRO A 202 -6.40 14.23 -2.13
CA PRO A 202 -6.02 12.88 -2.54
C PRO A 202 -5.67 12.75 -4.03
N GLU A 203 -6.11 13.68 -4.88
CA GLU A 203 -5.68 13.82 -6.28
C GLU A 203 -4.17 14.09 -6.42
N ASN A 204 -3.50 14.51 -5.34
CA ASN A 204 -2.06 14.75 -5.30
C ASN A 204 -1.24 13.52 -4.87
N ILE A 205 -1.90 12.39 -4.57
CA ILE A 205 -1.22 11.13 -4.32
C ILE A 205 -0.60 10.67 -5.65
N GLN A 206 0.74 10.61 -5.69
CA GLN A 206 1.46 10.26 -6.92
C GLN A 206 1.13 8.83 -7.38
N VAL A 207 1.30 8.59 -8.67
CA VAL A 207 1.23 7.23 -9.23
C VAL A 207 2.48 6.46 -8.80
N ALA A 208 2.28 5.25 -8.26
CA ALA A 208 3.38 4.37 -7.88
C ALA A 208 4.04 3.77 -9.14
N VAL A 209 5.02 4.49 -9.71
CA VAL A 209 5.67 4.07 -10.96
C VAL A 209 6.60 2.88 -10.72
N ASP A 210 6.32 1.78 -11.40
CA ASP A 210 7.21 0.63 -11.52
C ASP A 210 7.69 0.44 -12.97
N ARG A 211 8.37 -0.69 -13.23
CA ARG A 211 8.88 -1.00 -14.57
C ARG A 211 7.76 -1.19 -15.60
N HIS A 212 6.60 -1.70 -15.20
CA HIS A 212 5.46 -1.91 -16.10
C HIS A 212 4.79 -0.57 -16.41
N VAL A 213 4.55 0.26 -15.40
CA VAL A 213 4.03 1.63 -15.59
C VAL A 213 4.98 2.43 -16.50
N CYS A 214 6.29 2.31 -16.28
CA CYS A 214 7.28 2.97 -17.13
C CYS A 214 7.23 2.48 -18.59
N ARG A 215 7.23 1.16 -18.81
CA ARG A 215 7.14 0.58 -20.16
C ARG A 215 5.87 0.97 -20.89
N PHE A 216 4.74 0.91 -20.19
CA PHE A 216 3.45 1.37 -20.71
C PHE A 216 3.53 2.85 -21.10
N THR A 217 4.02 3.70 -20.21
CA THR A 217 4.16 5.14 -20.49
C THR A 217 5.01 5.40 -21.74
N TYR A 218 6.15 4.74 -21.88
CA TYR A 218 7.02 4.90 -23.06
C TYR A 218 6.34 4.40 -24.34
N LEU A 219 5.68 3.26 -24.28
CA LEU A 219 4.98 2.70 -25.43
C LEU A 219 3.87 3.66 -25.92
N GLU A 220 3.06 4.17 -24.99
CA GLU A 220 1.89 4.97 -25.35
C GLU A 220 2.20 6.44 -25.61
N VAL A 221 3.13 7.03 -24.86
CA VAL A 221 3.48 8.46 -25.01
C VAL A 221 4.57 8.67 -26.05
N CYS A 222 5.53 7.76 -26.14
CA CYS A 222 6.70 7.88 -27.02
C CYS A 222 6.66 6.94 -28.24
N GLY A 223 5.60 6.13 -28.39
CA GLY A 223 5.43 5.20 -29.51
C GLY A 223 6.50 4.10 -29.60
N SER A 224 7.26 3.86 -28.51
CA SER A 224 8.41 2.96 -28.54
C SER A 224 8.73 2.39 -27.16
N GLN A 225 9.39 1.24 -27.13
CA GLN A 225 9.85 0.66 -25.87
C GLN A 225 10.98 1.51 -25.25
N PRO A 226 11.02 1.63 -23.92
CA PRO A 226 12.12 2.31 -23.25
C PRO A 226 13.45 1.59 -23.49
N ARG A 227 14.53 2.36 -23.71
CA ARG A 227 15.90 1.80 -23.70
C ARG A 227 16.20 1.08 -22.39
N GLU A 228 17.06 0.07 -22.44
CA GLU A 228 17.44 -0.70 -21.26
C GLU A 228 17.95 0.21 -20.12
N GLY A 229 17.56 -0.11 -18.89
CA GLY A 229 17.93 0.63 -17.69
C GLY A 229 17.25 2.00 -17.49
N ILE A 230 16.52 2.54 -18.48
CA ILE A 230 15.89 3.88 -18.34
C ILE A 230 14.80 3.89 -17.26
N CYS A 231 14.04 2.79 -17.15
CA CYS A 231 12.99 2.61 -16.16
C CYS A 231 13.52 2.35 -14.74
N ASP A 232 14.82 2.09 -14.59
CA ASP A 232 15.44 1.90 -13.28
C ASP A 232 15.90 3.25 -12.68
N ARG A 233 16.07 4.29 -13.51
CA ARG A 233 16.49 5.64 -13.09
C ARG A 233 15.42 6.36 -12.26
N ASN A 234 15.83 6.95 -11.14
CA ASN A 234 14.92 7.68 -10.26
C ASN A 234 14.28 8.91 -10.93
N ASN A 235 15.04 9.71 -11.68
CA ASN A 235 14.49 10.87 -12.37
C ASN A 235 13.40 10.47 -13.38
N THR A 236 13.58 9.35 -14.09
CA THR A 236 12.54 8.81 -14.99
C THR A 236 11.26 8.48 -14.21
N LYS A 237 11.37 7.75 -13.09
CA LYS A 237 10.20 7.39 -12.27
C LYS A 237 9.49 8.63 -11.73
N VAL A 238 10.22 9.64 -11.27
CA VAL A 238 9.67 10.91 -10.79
C VAL A 238 8.95 11.66 -11.89
N ASN A 239 9.53 11.76 -13.09
CA ASN A 239 8.92 12.46 -14.22
C ASN A 239 7.65 11.75 -14.70
N ILE A 240 7.66 10.42 -14.79
CA ILE A 240 6.48 9.63 -15.14
C ILE A 240 5.39 9.80 -14.06
N ALA A 241 5.75 9.79 -12.78
CA ALA A 241 4.81 10.01 -11.69
C ALA A 241 4.15 11.39 -11.79
N LYS A 242 4.93 12.44 -12.07
CA LYS A 242 4.42 13.80 -12.31
C LYS A 242 3.48 13.87 -13.50
N PHE A 243 3.89 13.33 -14.65
CA PHE A 243 3.07 13.27 -15.86
C PHE A 243 1.70 12.66 -15.58
N TRP A 244 1.65 11.46 -15.00
CA TRP A 244 0.37 10.81 -14.71
C TRP A 244 -0.44 11.53 -13.62
N THR A 245 0.21 12.19 -12.66
CA THR A 245 -0.49 13.03 -11.67
C THR A 245 -1.15 14.25 -12.34
N GLU A 246 -0.46 14.90 -13.28
CA GLU A 246 -1.01 16.03 -14.05
C GLU A 246 -2.18 15.60 -14.94
N VAL A 247 -2.05 14.47 -15.64
CA VAL A 247 -3.14 13.87 -16.43
C VAL A 247 -4.38 13.60 -15.56
N SER A 248 -4.16 13.10 -14.33
CA SER A 248 -5.24 12.82 -13.38
C SER A 248 -5.97 14.08 -12.90
N ARG A 249 -5.28 15.24 -12.84
CA ARG A 249 -5.84 16.53 -12.37
C ARG A 249 -6.55 17.32 -13.47
N GLY A 250 -6.09 17.23 -14.71
CA GLY A 250 -6.65 17.95 -15.85
C GLY A 250 -7.93 17.34 -16.43
N SER A 251 -8.60 16.48 -15.68
CA SER A 251 -9.71 15.62 -16.11
C SER A 251 -11.02 15.92 -15.41
#